data_AF-A0A3D6DUY5-F1
#
_entry.id   AF-A0A3D6DUY5-F1
#
_cell.length_a   1.000
_cell.length_b   1.000
_cell.length_c   1.000
_cell.angle_alpha   90.00
_cell.angle_beta   90.00
_cell.angle_gamma   90.00
#
_symmetry.space_group_name_H-M   'P 1'
#
loop_
_entity.id
_entity.type
_entity.pdbx_description
1 polymer ?
#
loop_
_entity_poly.entity_id
_entity_poly.type
_entity_poly.pdbx_seq_one_letter_code
_entity_poly.pdbx_strand_id
1 'polypeptide(L)'
;IRCAGERHECDLLIVCRGGGSIEDLWAFNDELVARAIRACGLPVICGVGHESDFSIADFAADQRAPTPTAAAELAAPERAALLARLAASETTLRRRVEQLLNQRSQQLDWLARRLLHPAQALAAQRERLRNL
;
A
#
# COMPACT_ATOMS: atom_id res chain seq x y z
N ILE A 1 19.41 10.29 15.60
CA ILE A 1 18.40 9.31 16.06
C ILE A 1 17.45 9.93 17.07
N ARG A 2 17.83 10.14 18.35
CA ARG A 2 16.95 10.76 19.36
C ARG A 2 16.24 12.03 18.90
N CYS A 3 17.02 13.03 18.46
CA CYS A 3 16.47 14.30 17.97
C CYS A 3 15.45 14.11 16.82
N ALA A 4 15.71 13.20 15.87
CA ALA A 4 14.78 12.93 14.78
C ALA A 4 13.52 12.22 15.27
N GLY A 5 13.68 11.25 16.18
CA GLY A 5 12.57 10.58 16.85
C GLY A 5 11.78 11.47 17.81
N GLU A 6 12.32 12.60 18.28
CA GLU A 6 11.57 13.60 19.04
C GLU A 6 10.78 14.51 18.10
N ARG A 7 11.42 14.98 17.03
CA ARG A 7 10.83 15.94 16.07
C ARG A 7 9.75 15.32 15.17
N HIS A 8 9.85 14.03 14.85
CA HIS A 8 8.93 13.34 13.94
C HIS A 8 8.75 14.06 12.58
N GLU A 9 9.82 14.62 12.03
CA GLU A 9 9.81 15.36 10.75
C GLU A 9 9.95 14.45 9.52
N CYS A 10 10.13 13.15 9.72
CA CYS A 10 10.33 12.15 8.67
C CYS A 10 9.60 10.84 9.00
N ASP A 11 9.24 10.07 7.98
CA ASP A 11 8.50 8.81 8.14
C ASP A 11 9.39 7.63 8.54
N LEU A 12 10.70 7.71 8.27
CA LEU A 12 11.70 6.69 8.61
C LEU A 12 13.10 7.30 8.70
N LEU A 13 14.03 6.57 9.33
CA LEU A 13 15.44 6.91 9.41
C LEU A 13 16.30 5.86 8.70
N ILE A 14 17.32 6.33 7.99
CA ILE A 14 18.41 5.48 7.52
C ILE A 14 19.66 5.80 8.33
N VAL A 15 20.19 4.81 9.04
CA VAL A 15 21.52 4.85 9.62
C VAL A 15 22.45 4.16 8.64
N CYS A 16 23.29 4.91 7.96
CA CYS A 16 24.15 4.34 6.93
C CYS A 16 25.54 4.95 6.95
N ARG A 17 26.47 4.21 6.35
CA ARG A 17 27.82 4.67 6.09
C ARG A 17 28.31 4.04 4.79
N GLY A 18 28.99 4.83 3.97
CA GLY A 18 29.59 4.37 2.71
C GLY A 18 30.80 3.46 2.92
N GLY A 19 31.60 3.22 1.87
CA GLY A 19 32.76 2.35 1.96
C GLY A 19 33.84 2.78 2.97
N GLY A 20 34.66 1.82 3.37
CA GLY A 20 35.90 1.94 4.15
C GLY A 20 36.10 0.73 5.06
N SER A 21 37.05 0.79 5.98
CA SER A 21 37.49 -0.40 6.72
C SER A 21 36.54 -0.74 7.88
N ILE A 22 36.75 -1.89 8.51
CA ILE A 22 35.95 -2.34 9.66
C ILE A 22 36.13 -1.41 10.87
N GLU A 23 37.30 -0.78 11.01
CA GLU A 23 37.58 0.21 12.05
C GLU A 23 36.65 1.41 11.94
N ASP A 24 36.33 1.83 10.72
CA ASP A 24 35.39 2.91 10.48
C ASP A 24 33.93 2.51 10.81
N LEU A 25 33.63 1.21 10.85
CA LEU A 25 32.32 0.68 11.26
C LEU A 25 32.20 0.56 12.79
N TRP A 26 33.29 0.73 13.54
CA TRP A 26 33.31 0.46 14.97
C TRP A 26 32.38 1.38 15.78
N ALA A 27 32.15 2.61 15.32
CA ALA A 27 31.20 3.54 15.93
C ALA A 27 29.76 2.99 15.96
N PHE A 28 29.43 2.03 15.11
CA PHE A 28 28.11 1.39 15.05
C PHE A 28 28.02 0.12 15.93
N ASN A 29 29.11 -0.27 16.59
CA ASN A 29 29.15 -1.26 17.66
C ASN A 29 29.00 -0.66 19.07
N ASP A 30 28.67 0.63 19.17
CA ASP A 30 28.44 1.28 20.45
C ASP A 30 27.04 0.95 21.01
N GLU A 31 26.98 0.51 22.27
CA GLU A 31 25.75 0.18 22.96
C GLU A 31 24.77 1.37 23.01
N LEU A 32 25.26 2.60 23.17
CA LEU A 32 24.43 3.81 23.21
C LEU A 32 23.74 4.04 21.86
N VAL A 33 24.43 3.75 20.75
CA VAL A 33 23.84 3.83 19.40
C VAL A 33 22.74 2.79 19.26
N ALA A 34 23.01 1.54 19.62
CA ALA A 34 22.02 0.45 19.57
C ALA A 34 20.77 0.75 20.41
N ARG A 35 20.95 1.24 21.65
CA ARG A 35 19.84 1.65 22.52
C ARG A 35 19.06 2.82 21.94
N ALA A 36 19.74 3.79 21.34
CA ALA A 36 19.08 4.93 20.70
C ALA A 36 18.27 4.52 19.47
N ILE A 37 18.76 3.57 18.67
CA ILE A 37 18.01 2.96 17.56
C ILE A 37 16.76 2.27 18.10
N ARG A 38 16.93 1.37 19.06
CA ARG A 38 15.81 0.56 19.58
C ARG A 38 14.73 1.38 20.29
N ALA A 39 15.11 2.49 20.91
CA ALA A 39 14.18 3.41 21.56
C ALA A 39 13.52 4.41 20.60
N CYS A 40 13.92 4.45 19.33
CA CYS A 40 13.33 5.36 18.35
C CYS A 40 11.93 4.88 17.95
N GLY A 41 10.96 5.79 17.94
CA GLY A 41 9.59 5.48 17.47
C GLY A 41 9.43 5.48 15.95
N LEU A 42 10.41 6.02 15.22
CA LEU A 42 10.44 5.98 13.76
C LEU A 42 11.11 4.68 13.29
N PRO A 43 10.62 4.03 12.22
CA PRO A 43 11.30 2.89 11.60
C PRO A 43 12.74 3.23 11.22
N VAL A 44 13.68 2.35 11.56
CA VAL A 44 15.11 2.53 11.28
C VAL A 44 15.64 1.44 10.36
N ILE A 45 16.26 1.84 9.25
CA ILE A 45 16.99 0.96 8.33
C ILE A 45 18.50 1.15 8.54
N CYS A 46 19.22 0.07 8.81
CA CYS A 46 20.68 0.09 8.90
C CYS A 46 21.30 -0.28 7.55
N GLY A 47 22.14 0.60 6.99
CA GLY A 47 22.89 0.43 5.74
C GLY A 47 24.36 0.76 5.92
N VAL A 48 24.97 0.29 7.02
CA VAL A 48 26.32 0.67 7.46
C VAL A 48 27.44 -0.20 6.87
N GLY A 49 27.21 -1.49 6.68
CA GLY A 49 28.25 -2.47 6.35
C GLY A 49 28.36 -2.84 4.86
N HIS A 50 29.26 -3.80 4.58
CA HIS A 50 29.23 -4.65 3.39
C HIS A 50 28.48 -5.95 3.72
N GLU A 51 28.15 -6.78 2.73
CA GLU A 51 27.33 -8.00 2.93
C GLU A 51 27.84 -8.90 4.09
N SER A 52 29.15 -8.98 4.31
CA SER A 52 29.83 -9.86 5.27
C SER A 52 29.93 -9.33 6.71
N ASP A 53 29.86 -8.01 6.90
CA ASP A 53 30.13 -7.37 8.19
C ASP A 53 28.81 -7.01 8.89
N PHE A 54 28.74 -7.29 10.20
CA PHE A 54 27.61 -6.96 11.05
C PHE A 54 28.06 -6.09 12.22
N SER A 55 27.23 -5.12 12.56
CA SER A 55 27.36 -4.27 13.73
C SER A 55 26.19 -4.48 14.69
N ILE A 56 26.35 -4.07 15.96
CA ILE A 56 25.23 -4.08 16.92
C ILE A 56 24.07 -3.21 16.42
N ALA A 57 24.36 -2.10 15.72
CA ALA A 57 23.35 -1.27 15.09
C ALA A 57 22.48 -2.03 14.08
N ASP A 58 23.05 -2.96 13.31
CA ASP A 58 22.29 -3.80 12.36
C ASP A 58 21.24 -4.67 13.07
N PHE A 59 21.57 -5.17 14.27
CA PHE A 59 20.66 -5.97 15.07
C PHE A 59 19.64 -5.15 15.85
N ALA A 60 19.96 -3.89 16.14
CA ALA A 60 19.05 -2.99 16.84
C ALA A 60 18.00 -2.37 15.90
N ALA A 61 18.34 -2.20 14.62
CA ALA A 61 17.48 -1.63 13.59
C ALA A 61 16.33 -2.56 13.20
N ASP A 62 15.27 -1.98 12.64
CA ASP A 62 14.11 -2.75 12.19
C ASP A 62 14.39 -3.54 10.91
N GLN A 63 15.25 -2.99 10.04
CA GLN A 63 15.66 -3.60 8.79
C GLN A 63 17.15 -3.37 8.53
N ARG A 64 17.85 -4.42 8.10
CA ARG A 64 19.20 -4.30 7.55
C ARG A 64 19.17 -4.20 6.03
N ALA A 65 20.07 -3.40 5.49
CA ALA A 65 20.45 -3.34 4.08
C ALA A 65 21.97 -3.50 3.94
N PRO A 66 22.46 -4.17 2.88
CA PRO A 66 23.88 -4.42 2.68
C PRO A 66 24.69 -3.20 2.20
N THR A 67 24.02 -2.11 1.82
CA THR A 67 24.66 -0.85 1.40
C THR A 67 23.74 0.34 1.69
N PRO A 68 24.26 1.58 1.76
CA PRO A 68 23.42 2.79 1.83
C PRO A 68 22.42 2.91 0.67
N THR A 69 22.83 2.53 -0.55
CA THR A 69 21.95 2.55 -1.72
C THR A 69 20.81 1.56 -1.58
N ALA A 70 21.08 0.34 -1.13
CA ALA A 70 20.04 -0.65 -0.87
C ALA A 70 19.09 -0.19 0.26
N ALA A 71 19.61 0.51 1.29
CA ALA A 71 18.76 1.10 2.32
C ALA A 71 17.80 2.17 1.74
N ALA A 72 18.30 2.99 0.82
CA ALA A 72 17.49 3.99 0.13
C ALA A 72 16.43 3.36 -0.79
N GLU A 73 16.76 2.29 -1.50
CA GLU A 73 15.82 1.53 -2.34
C GLU A 73 14.71 0.86 -1.51
N LEU A 74 15.04 0.37 -0.31
CA LEU A 74 14.05 -0.16 0.63
C LEU A 74 13.13 0.94 1.18
N ALA A 75 13.69 2.11 1.47
CA ALA A 75 12.94 3.26 1.98
C ALA A 75 12.01 3.89 0.95
N ALA A 76 12.45 3.95 -0.31
CA ALA A 76 11.76 4.65 -1.38
C ALA A 76 11.54 3.71 -2.59
N PRO A 77 10.33 3.13 -2.74
CA PRO A 77 10.02 2.29 -3.89
C PRO A 77 10.09 3.07 -5.20
N GLU A 78 10.45 2.37 -6.28
CA GLU A 78 10.63 2.99 -7.59
C GLU A 78 9.33 3.64 -8.10
N ARG A 79 9.42 4.92 -8.47
CA ARG A 79 8.28 5.70 -8.98
C ARG A 79 7.61 5.02 -10.19
N ALA A 80 8.39 4.44 -11.10
CA ALA A 80 7.85 3.74 -12.27
C ALA A 80 6.99 2.53 -11.88
N ALA A 81 7.45 1.74 -10.90
CA ALA A 81 6.69 0.62 -10.36
C ALA A 81 5.39 1.07 -9.67
N LEU A 82 5.42 2.18 -8.92
CA LEU A 82 4.22 2.75 -8.32
C LEU A 82 3.19 3.21 -9.37
N LEU A 83 3.64 3.89 -10.43
CA LEU A 83 2.77 4.31 -11.53
C LEU A 83 2.17 3.12 -12.27
N ALA A 84 2.95 2.07 -12.51
CA ALA A 84 2.46 0.84 -13.13
C ALA A 84 1.37 0.17 -12.28
N ARG A 85 1.56 0.10 -10.95
CA ARG A 85 0.56 -0.42 -10.00
C ARG A 85 -0.71 0.42 -9.99
N LEU A 86 -0.58 1.75 -10.04
CA LEU A 86 -1.72 2.66 -10.11
C LEU A 86 -2.53 2.46 -11.40
N ALA A 87 -1.87 2.40 -12.55
CA ALA A 87 -2.52 2.17 -13.85
C ALA A 87 -3.23 0.81 -13.92
N ALA A 88 -2.62 -0.25 -13.36
CA ALA A 88 -3.25 -1.56 -13.27
C ALA A 88 -4.50 -1.55 -12.36
N SER A 89 -4.44 -0.78 -11.27
CA SER A 89 -5.57 -0.61 -10.34
C SER A 89 -6.71 0.17 -11.01
N GLU A 90 -6.41 1.24 -11.73
CA GLU A 90 -7.39 2.00 -12.51
C GLU A 90 -8.09 1.14 -13.56
N THR A 91 -7.32 0.37 -14.33
CA THR A 91 -7.85 -0.55 -15.35
C THR A 91 -8.79 -1.58 -14.73
N THR A 92 -8.41 -2.12 -13.57
CA THR A 92 -9.22 -3.09 -12.83
C THR A 92 -10.52 -2.46 -12.31
N LEU A 93 -10.42 -1.27 -11.74
CA LEU A 93 -11.57 -0.53 -11.22
C LEU A 93 -12.58 -0.23 -12.34
N ARG A 94 -12.11 0.29 -13.47
CA ARG A 94 -12.94 0.64 -14.63
C ARG A 94 -13.73 -0.57 -15.11
N ARG A 95 -13.05 -1.71 -15.30
CA ARG A 95 -13.69 -2.96 -15.72
C ARG A 95 -14.76 -3.43 -14.74
N ARG A 96 -14.50 -3.33 -13.43
CA ARG A 96 -15.49 -3.72 -12.41
C ARG A 96 -16.72 -2.81 -12.41
N VAL A 97 -16.51 -1.51 -12.59
CA VAL A 97 -17.62 -0.53 -12.69
C VAL A 97 -18.47 -0.80 -13.93
N GLU A 98 -17.85 -1.01 -15.10
CA GLU A 98 -18.57 -1.36 -16.33
C GLU A 98 -19.38 -2.65 -16.18
N GLN A 99 -18.79 -3.69 -15.59
CA GLN A 99 -19.48 -4.94 -15.29
C GLN A 99 -20.68 -4.73 -14.36
N LEU A 100 -20.51 -3.94 -13.29
CA LEU A 100 -21.59 -3.63 -12.36
C LEU A 100 -22.73 -2.89 -13.07
N LEU A 101 -22.41 -1.85 -13.86
CA LEU A 101 -23.42 -1.09 -14.59
C LEU A 101 -24.18 -1.97 -15.59
N ASN A 102 -23.48 -2.83 -16.33
CA ASN A 102 -24.11 -3.77 -17.27
C ASN A 102 -25.04 -4.74 -16.55
N GLN A 103 -24.62 -5.30 -15.41
CA GLN A 103 -25.46 -6.19 -14.61
C GLN A 103 -26.71 -5.48 -14.08
N ARG A 104 -26.57 -4.25 -13.59
CA ARG A 104 -27.71 -3.45 -13.10
C ARG A 104 -28.66 -3.07 -14.23
N SER A 105 -28.15 -2.72 -15.41
CA SER A 105 -28.98 -2.44 -16.59
C SER A 105 -29.78 -3.67 -17.00
N GLN A 106 -29.14 -4.84 -17.09
CA GLN A 106 -29.84 -6.10 -17.42
C GLN A 106 -30.90 -6.46 -16.37
N GLN A 107 -30.61 -6.21 -15.09
CA GLN A 107 -31.58 -6.41 -14.01
C GLN A 107 -32.80 -5.47 -14.17
N LEU A 108 -32.57 -4.21 -14.50
CA LEU A 108 -33.64 -3.25 -14.77
C LEU A 108 -34.48 -3.67 -15.99
N ASP A 109 -33.83 -4.06 -17.09
CA ASP A 109 -34.53 -4.53 -18.30
C ASP A 109 -35.40 -5.77 -17.99
N TRP A 110 -34.87 -6.70 -17.22
CA TRP A 110 -35.60 -7.90 -16.80
C TRP A 110 -36.81 -7.56 -15.92
N LEU A 111 -36.64 -6.67 -14.93
CA LEU A 111 -37.74 -6.22 -14.06
C LEU A 111 -38.79 -5.44 -14.86
N ALA A 112 -38.37 -4.56 -15.76
CA ALA A 112 -39.25 -3.77 -16.60
C ALA A 112 -40.13 -4.66 -17.48
N ARG A 113 -39.59 -5.75 -18.03
CA ARG A 113 -40.37 -6.74 -18.80
C ARG A 113 -41.40 -7.50 -17.98
N ARG A 114 -41.24 -7.56 -16.65
CA ARG A 114 -42.20 -8.24 -15.73
C ARG A 114 -43.31 -7.31 -15.26
N LEU A 115 -43.21 -6.01 -15.50
CA LEU A 115 -44.34 -5.10 -15.30
C LEU A 115 -45.40 -5.47 -16.34
N LEU A 116 -46.56 -5.97 -15.88
CA LEU A 116 -47.72 -6.23 -16.73
C LEU A 116 -47.99 -5.00 -17.59
N HIS A 117 -48.06 -5.18 -18.90
CA HIS A 117 -48.34 -4.09 -19.83
C HIS A 117 -49.63 -3.41 -19.36
N PRO A 118 -49.69 -2.07 -19.20
CA PRO A 118 -50.87 -1.38 -18.71
C PRO A 118 -52.15 -1.76 -19.46
N ALA A 119 -52.01 -2.04 -20.77
CA ALA A 119 -53.07 -2.54 -21.63
C ALA A 119 -53.62 -3.92 -21.21
N GLN A 120 -52.76 -4.85 -20.77
CA GLN A 120 -53.17 -6.17 -20.28
C GLN A 120 -53.84 -6.08 -18.90
N ALA A 121 -53.34 -5.21 -18.02
CA ALA A 121 -53.99 -4.94 -16.73
C ALA A 121 -55.38 -4.30 -16.91
N LEU A 122 -55.49 -3.34 -17.84
CA LEU A 122 -56.76 -2.70 -18.22
C LEU A 122 -57.72 -3.68 -18.91
N ALA A 123 -57.21 -4.58 -19.77
CA ALA A 123 -58.03 -5.61 -20.39
C ALA A 123 -58.59 -6.59 -19.36
N ALA A 124 -57.76 -7.05 -18.42
CA ALA A 124 -58.19 -7.91 -17.32
C ALA A 124 -59.23 -7.23 -16.41
N GLN A 125 -59.06 -5.93 -16.11
CA GLN A 125 -60.07 -5.16 -15.37
C GLN A 125 -61.38 -4.99 -16.15
N ARG A 126 -61.32 -4.73 -17.46
CA ARG A 126 -62.50 -4.62 -18.32
C ARG A 126 -63.28 -5.93 -18.41
N GLU A 127 -62.59 -7.07 -18.50
CA GLU A 127 -63.23 -8.38 -18.44
C GLU A 127 -63.92 -8.63 -17.10
N ARG A 128 -63.27 -8.26 -15.99
CA ARG A 128 -63.85 -8.38 -14.65
C ARG A 128 -65.11 -7.54 -14.47
N LEU A 129 -65.12 -6.32 -15.00
CA LEU A 129 -66.29 -5.42 -14.98
C LEU A 129 -67.43 -5.90 -15.88
N ARG A 130 -67.13 -6.64 -16.96
CA ARG A 130 -68.16 -7.24 -17.84
C ARG A 130 -68.82 -8.49 -17.25
N ASN A 131 -68.15 -9.14 -16.32
CA ASN A 131 -68.63 -10.36 -15.65
C ASN A 131 -69.31 -10.08 -14.29
N LEU A 132 -69.50 -8.79 -13.96
CA LEU A 132 -70.34 -8.30 -12.87
C LEU A 132 -71.69 -7.85 -13.45
#